data_AF-A0A6V7JKH8-F1
#
_entry.id   AF-A0A6V7JKH8-F1
#
_cell.length_a   1.000
_cell.length_b   1.000
_cell.length_c   1.000
_cell.angle_alpha   90.00
_cell.angle_beta   90.00
_cell.angle_gamma   90.00
#
_symmetry.space_group_name_H-M   'P 1'
#
loop_
_entity.id
_entity.type
_entity.pdbx_description
1 polymer ?
#
loop_
_entity_poly.entity_id
_entity_poly.type
_entity_poly.pdbx_seq_one_letter_code
_entity_poly.pdbx_strand_id
1 'polypeptide(L)'
;VLLPLHKVKCLSLYHAQLAYCVVQFLEKDATLTEPVVKGLLKFWPKTCSQKEVMFLGEIEEILDVIEPSQFVKIQEPLFRQIARCVSSPHFQ
;
A
#
# COMPACT_ATOMS: atom_id res chain seq x y z
N VAL A 1 11.39 9.12 -3.29
CA VAL A 1 10.97 10.26 -2.44
C VAL A 1 9.54 10.12 -1.92
N LEU A 2 8.60 9.56 -2.70
CA LEU A 2 7.18 9.44 -2.32
C LEU A 2 6.92 8.47 -1.15
N LEU A 3 7.53 7.28 -1.13
CA LEU A 3 7.26 6.25 -0.11
C LEU A 3 7.41 6.73 1.35
N PRO A 4 8.47 7.46 1.75
CA PRO A 4 8.57 7.99 3.12
C PRO A 4 7.42 8.88 3.57
N LEU A 5 6.67 9.53 2.67
CA LEU A 5 5.56 10.43 3.02
C LEU A 5 4.41 9.68 3.73
N HIS A 6 4.24 8.38 3.48
CA HIS A 6 3.23 7.54 4.14
C HIS A 6 3.42 7.44 5.66
N LYS A 7 4.60 7.75 6.20
CA LYS A 7 4.87 7.69 7.65
C LYS A 7 4.29 8.86 8.42
N VAL A 8 4.13 10.02 7.79
CA VAL A 8 3.83 11.27 8.47
C VAL A 8 2.45 11.20 9.14
N LYS A 9 2.30 11.83 10.33
CA LYS A 9 1.06 11.76 11.12
C LYS A 9 -0.17 12.24 10.33
N CYS A 10 -0.03 13.36 9.62
CA CYS A 10 -1.12 14.01 8.88
C CYS A 10 -1.31 13.48 7.45
N LEU A 11 -1.11 12.17 7.24
CA LEU A 11 -1.22 11.55 5.91
C LEU A 11 -2.60 11.79 5.26
N SER A 12 -3.67 11.81 6.06
CA SER A 12 -5.04 12.01 5.59
C SER A 12 -5.26 13.30 4.81
N LEU A 13 -4.42 14.33 5.01
CA LEU A 13 -4.54 15.61 4.31
C LEU A 13 -4.17 15.52 2.82
N TYR A 14 -3.37 14.52 2.42
CA TYR A 14 -2.83 14.43 1.06
C TYR A 14 -2.76 12.99 0.51
N HIS A 15 -3.37 12.03 1.21
CA HIS A 15 -3.27 10.62 0.86
C HIS A 15 -3.77 10.32 -0.55
N ALA A 16 -4.93 10.87 -0.93
CA ALA A 16 -5.51 10.63 -2.26
C ALA A 16 -4.56 11.08 -3.38
N GLN A 17 -3.92 12.23 -3.21
CA GLN A 17 -2.96 12.75 -4.19
C GLN A 17 -1.68 11.92 -4.20
N LEU A 18 -1.23 11.42 -3.04
CA LEU A 18 -0.06 10.56 -2.94
C LEU A 18 -0.29 9.19 -3.58
N ALA A 19 -1.41 8.54 -3.26
CA ALA A 19 -1.84 7.26 -3.84
C ALA A 19 -1.98 7.40 -5.37
N TYR A 20 -2.66 8.45 -5.84
CA TYR A 20 -2.76 8.76 -7.28
C TYR A 20 -1.38 8.88 -7.94
N CYS A 21 -0.44 9.61 -7.32
CA CYS A 21 0.92 9.69 -7.83
C CYS A 21 1.58 8.30 -7.91
N VAL A 22 1.45 7.48 -6.87
CA VAL A 22 2.04 6.13 -6.82
C VAL A 22 1.48 5.26 -7.93
N VAL A 23 0.15 5.18 -8.09
CA VAL A 23 -0.52 4.39 -9.13
C VAL A 23 -0.09 4.85 -10.52
N GLN A 24 -0.07 6.16 -10.78
CA GLN A 24 0.40 6.71 -12.06
C GLN A 24 1.86 6.35 -12.35
N PHE A 25 2.74 6.30 -11.34
CA PHE A 25 4.11 5.83 -11.54
C PHE A 25 4.16 4.35 -11.93
N LEU A 26 3.34 3.50 -11.33
CA LEU A 26 3.28 2.07 -11.63
C LEU A 26 2.70 1.78 -13.02
N GLU A 27 1.69 2.55 -13.46
CA GLU A 27 1.16 2.46 -14.83
C GLU A 27 2.22 2.80 -15.89
N LYS A 28 3.19 3.66 -15.55
CA LYS A 28 4.29 4.00 -16.46
C LYS A 28 5.43 2.98 -16.42
N ASP A 29 5.69 2.39 -15.26
CA ASP A 29 6.76 1.43 -15.07
C ASP A 29 6.39 0.37 -14.01
N ALA A 30 5.87 -0.77 -14.49
CA ALA A 30 5.48 -1.89 -13.66
C ALA A 30 6.67 -2.54 -12.91
N THR A 31 7.93 -2.28 -13.31
CA THR A 31 9.09 -2.83 -12.59
C THR A 31 9.24 -2.21 -11.19
N LEU A 32 8.60 -1.07 -10.94
CA LEU A 32 8.58 -0.38 -9.65
C LEU A 32 7.58 -0.97 -8.66
N THR A 33 6.68 -1.88 -9.07
CA THR A 33 5.64 -2.40 -8.18
C THR A 33 6.22 -3.12 -6.96
N GLU A 34 7.20 -3.98 -7.17
CA GLU A 34 7.84 -4.73 -6.07
C GLU A 34 8.46 -3.82 -5.00
N PRO A 35 9.35 -2.85 -5.34
CA PRO A 35 9.92 -1.96 -4.34
C PRO A 35 8.88 -1.03 -3.70
N VAL A 36 7.83 -0.63 -4.42
CA VAL A 36 6.72 0.18 -3.87
C VAL A 36 5.94 -0.60 -2.82
N VAL A 37 5.42 -1.78 -3.16
CA VAL A 37 4.62 -2.61 -2.24
C VAL A 37 5.45 -3.03 -1.03
N LYS A 38 6.71 -3.45 -1.22
CA LYS A 38 7.62 -3.75 -0.09
C LYS A 38 7.87 -2.51 0.78
N GLY A 39 7.93 -1.33 0.19
CA GLY A 39 8.03 -0.05 0.89
C GLY A 39 6.80 0.26 1.76
N LEU A 40 5.59 0.07 1.21
CA LEU A 40 4.33 0.23 1.94
C LEU A 40 4.24 -0.78 3.09
N LEU A 41 4.53 -2.06 2.85
CA LEU A 41 4.55 -3.09 3.89
C LEU A 41 5.58 -2.80 4.99
N LYS A 42 6.74 -2.22 4.64
CA LYS A 42 7.74 -1.78 5.63
C LYS A 42 7.21 -0.63 6.51
N PHE A 43 6.35 0.23 5.98
CA PHE A 43 5.79 1.39 6.67
C PHE A 43 4.38 1.17 7.19
N TRP A 44 3.92 -0.08 7.17
CA TRP A 44 2.57 -0.45 7.58
C TRP A 44 2.25 0.08 8.99
N PRO A 45 1.14 0.81 9.16
CA PRO A 45 0.77 1.37 10.45
C PRO A 45 0.42 0.25 11.44
N LYS A 46 0.96 0.31 12.65
CA LYS A 46 0.72 -0.70 13.71
C LYS A 46 -0.20 -0.22 14.84
N THR A 47 -0.43 1.08 14.92
CA THR A 47 -1.12 1.72 16.06
C THR A 47 -2.19 2.71 15.63
N CYS A 48 -2.46 2.84 14.34
CA CYS A 48 -3.41 3.81 13.79
C CYS A 48 -4.26 3.13 12.72
N SER A 49 -5.43 2.62 13.12
CA SER A 49 -6.32 1.87 12.24
C SER A 49 -6.84 2.70 11.08
N GLN A 50 -7.10 3.99 11.28
CA GLN A 50 -7.48 4.89 10.18
C GLN A 50 -6.43 4.91 9.06
N LYS A 51 -5.13 4.94 9.42
CA LYS A 51 -4.05 4.85 8.42
C LYS A 51 -3.96 3.45 7.82
N GLU A 52 -4.31 2.40 8.56
CA GLU A 52 -4.35 1.03 8.05
C GLU A 52 -5.40 0.88 6.94
N VAL A 53 -6.62 1.42 7.17
CA VAL A 53 -7.68 1.48 6.15
C VAL A 53 -7.21 2.23 4.90
N MET A 54 -6.50 3.35 5.06
CA MET A 54 -5.94 4.10 3.94
C MET A 54 -4.91 3.28 3.14
N PHE A 55 -4.00 2.57 3.82
CA PHE A 55 -3.03 1.69 3.17
C PHE A 55 -3.70 0.52 2.45
N LEU A 56 -4.77 -0.05 3.02
CA LEU A 56 -5.55 -1.10 2.38
C LEU A 56 -6.19 -0.61 1.07
N GLY A 57 -6.79 0.59 1.08
CA GLY A 57 -7.34 1.20 -0.13
C GLY A 57 -6.28 1.51 -1.18
N GLU A 58 -5.13 2.05 -0.80
CA GLU A 58 -4.02 2.27 -1.76
C GLU A 58 -3.51 0.96 -2.36
N ILE A 59 -3.42 -0.11 -1.56
CA ILE A 59 -3.05 -1.44 -2.05
C ILE A 59 -4.08 -1.98 -3.04
N GLU A 60 -5.38 -1.81 -2.78
CA GLU A 60 -6.45 -2.19 -3.71
C GLU A 60 -6.28 -1.49 -5.06
N GLU A 61 -6.10 -0.16 -5.06
CA GLU A 61 -5.85 0.61 -6.30
C GLU A 61 -4.58 0.14 -7.04
N ILE A 62 -3.51 -0.23 -6.31
CA ILE A 62 -2.30 -0.79 -6.92
C ILE A 62 -2.57 -2.16 -7.54
N LEU A 63 -3.39 -3.00 -6.90
CA LEU A 63 -3.73 -4.33 -7.40
C LEU A 63 -4.61 -4.28 -8.65
N ASP A 64 -5.37 -3.21 -8.88
CA ASP A 64 -6.16 -3.03 -10.11
C ASP A 64 -5.28 -2.83 -11.36
N VAL A 65 -4.07 -2.29 -11.19
CA VAL A 65 -3.13 -1.98 -12.30
C VAL A 65 -1.92 -2.91 -12.36
N ILE A 66 -1.79 -3.85 -11.41
CA ILE A 66 -0.60 -4.70 -11.32
C ILE A 66 -0.53 -5.73 -12.46
N GLU A 67 0.66 -5.88 -13.06
CA GLU A 67 0.91 -7.01 -13.95
C GLU A 67 1.03 -8.33 -13.15
N PRO A 68 0.48 -9.46 -13.65
CA PRO A 68 0.59 -10.75 -12.99
C PRO A 68 2.04 -11.17 -12.68
N SER A 69 2.97 -10.79 -13.55
CA SER A 69 4.42 -11.05 -13.40
C SER A 69 5.03 -10.37 -12.16
N GLN A 70 4.52 -9.20 -11.79
CA GLN A 70 4.95 -8.45 -10.60
C GLN A 70 4.22 -8.94 -9.35
N PHE A 71 2.94 -9.30 -9.48
CA PHE A 71 2.14 -9.81 -8.37
C PHE A 71 2.75 -11.06 -7.73
N VAL A 72 3.24 -12.00 -8.54
CA VAL A 72 3.89 -13.24 -8.06
C VAL A 72 5.06 -12.95 -7.09
N LYS A 73 5.75 -11.81 -7.25
CA LYS A 73 6.89 -11.42 -6.40
C LYS A 73 6.48 -10.87 -5.04
N ILE A 74 5.25 -10.38 -4.90
CA ILE A 74 4.77 -9.68 -3.69
C ILE A 74 3.58 -10.35 -2.99
N GLN A 75 2.92 -11.32 -3.64
CA GLN A 75 1.70 -11.94 -3.12
C GLN A 75 1.89 -12.55 -1.72
N GLU A 76 2.97 -13.29 -1.47
CA GLU A 76 3.18 -13.93 -0.16
C GLU A 76 3.29 -12.92 1.00
N PRO A 77 4.21 -11.93 0.96
CA PRO A 77 4.29 -10.95 2.04
C PRO A 77 3.04 -10.06 2.12
N LEU A 78 2.38 -9.76 1.00
CA LEU A 78 1.15 -8.99 0.97
C LEU A 78 0.02 -9.73 1.70
N PHE A 79 -0.28 -10.97 1.31
CA PHE A 79 -1.35 -11.75 1.92
C PHE A 79 -1.08 -12.10 3.39
N ARG A 80 0.20 -12.24 3.77
CA ARG A 80 0.57 -12.37 5.19
C ARG A 80 0.19 -11.12 6.00
N GLN A 81 0.29 -9.93 5.41
CA GLN A 81 -0.13 -8.70 6.06
C GLN A 81 -1.65 -8.57 6.06
N ILE A 82 -2.33 -8.85 4.94
CA ILE A 82 -3.80 -8.84 4.86
C ILE A 82 -4.42 -9.80 5.88
N ALA A 83 -3.88 -11.01 6.05
CA ALA A 83 -4.37 -11.97 7.04
C ALA A 83 -4.32 -11.42 8.48
N ARG A 84 -3.32 -10.59 8.80
CA ARG A 84 -3.24 -9.90 10.10
C ARG A 84 -4.31 -8.81 10.23
N CYS A 85 -4.54 -8.05 9.17
CA CYS A 85 -5.59 -7.02 9.11
C CYS A 85 -6.98 -7.65 9.30
N VAL A 86 -7.27 -8.75 8.60
CA VAL A 86 -8.55 -9.51 8.73
C VAL A 86 -8.74 -10.07 10.13
N SER A 87 -7.65 -10.40 10.83
CA SER A 87 -7.70 -10.89 12.22
C SER A 87 -7.78 -9.77 13.27
N SER A 88 -7.73 -8.51 12.84
CA SER A 88 -7.79 -7.35 13.74
C SER A 88 -9.18 -7.26 14.38
N PRO A 89 -9.28 -6.93 15.68
CA PRO A 89 -10.57 -6.69 16.33
C PRO A 89 -11.22 -5.35 15.90
N HIS A 90 -10.52 -4.56 15.08
CA HIS A 90 -11.08 -3.34 14.52
C HIS A 90 -12.03 -3.66 13.37
N PHE A 91 -13.24 -3.08 13.39
CA PHE A 91 -14.31 -3.43 12.46
C PHE A 91 -14.13 -2.87 11.05
N GLN A 92 -13.50 -1.70 10.92
CA GLN A 92 -13.20 -1.06 9.63
C GLN A 92 -11.92 -1.64 9.04
#